data_AF-A0A958BL23-F1
#
_entry.id   AF-A0A958BL23-F1
#
_cell.length_a   1.000
_cell.length_b   1.000
_cell.length_c   1.000
_cell.angle_alpha   90.00
_cell.angle_beta   90.00
_cell.angle_gamma   90.00
#
_symmetry.space_group_name_H-M   'P 1'
#
loop_
_entity.id
_entity.type
_entity.pdbx_description
1 polymer ?
#
loop_
_entity_poly.entity_id
_entity_poly.type
_entity_poly.pdbx_seq_one_letter_code
_entity_poly.pdbx_strand_id
1 'polypeptide(L)'
;MVEDSEFRIEKREVPALVRTHKHTALEGSFMCSAISAEHTGRERLTDLLNGPEPFVPFFETKRQGATLINKDHIFVVELKGPDVAHDDQLSNPMGEMHLIELTLGTGGTFEGQCLVTGAAGHTRTLDYLNRTQHRFIYVDAPEGYRILNLNHVISVRDLGKR
;
A
#
# COMPACT_ATOMS: atom_id res chain seq x y z
N MET A 1 -33.51 -27.34 9.96
CA MET A 1 -32.25 -27.10 9.23
C MET A 1 -32.27 -25.64 8.85
N VAL A 2 -31.43 -24.85 9.49
CA VAL A 2 -31.37 -23.40 9.25
C VAL A 2 -30.50 -23.21 8.00
N GLU A 3 -31.04 -22.51 7.01
CA GLU A 3 -30.37 -22.16 5.77
C GLU A 3 -29.09 -21.37 6.09
N ASP A 4 -27.96 -21.89 5.64
CA ASP A 4 -26.66 -21.24 5.76
C ASP A 4 -26.65 -20.08 4.76
N SER A 5 -26.89 -18.87 5.26
CA SER A 5 -26.90 -17.67 4.45
C SER A 5 -25.48 -17.39 3.94
N GLU A 6 -25.22 -17.72 2.68
CA GLU A 6 -24.01 -17.35 1.95
C GLU A 6 -23.91 -15.82 1.87
N PHE A 7 -23.33 -15.19 2.90
CA PHE A 7 -22.80 -13.84 2.80
C PHE A 7 -21.56 -13.88 1.90
N ARG A 8 -21.77 -13.95 0.59
CA ARG A 8 -20.70 -13.79 -0.39
C ARG A 8 -20.33 -12.32 -0.44
N ILE A 9 -19.47 -11.91 0.48
CA ILE A 9 -18.95 -10.54 0.54
C ILE A 9 -18.26 -10.25 -0.78
N GLU A 10 -18.81 -9.30 -1.54
CA GLU A 10 -18.30 -8.92 -2.85
C GLU A 10 -16.91 -8.31 -2.67
N LYS A 11 -15.91 -8.95 -3.29
CA LYS A 11 -14.54 -8.42 -3.28
C LYS A 11 -14.47 -7.21 -4.20
N ARG A 12 -13.77 -6.19 -3.75
CA ARG A 12 -13.50 -4.97 -4.50
C ARG A 12 -12.21 -5.13 -5.29
N GLU A 13 -12.31 -4.85 -6.57
CA GLU A 13 -11.15 -4.80 -7.45
C GLU A 13 -10.37 -3.49 -7.26
N VAL A 14 -9.05 -3.59 -7.12
CA VAL A 14 -8.14 -2.46 -6.99
C VAL A 14 -7.12 -2.52 -8.12
N PRO A 15 -7.36 -1.77 -9.22
CA PRO A 15 -6.47 -1.73 -10.37
C PRO A 15 -5.10 -1.16 -10.00
N ALA A 16 -4.04 -1.84 -10.42
CA ALA A 16 -2.69 -1.45 -10.06
C ALA A 16 -1.62 -1.86 -11.09
N LEU A 17 -0.48 -1.18 -11.02
CA LEU A 17 0.76 -1.59 -11.67
C LEU A 17 1.75 -2.06 -10.60
N VAL A 18 2.11 -3.34 -10.62
CA VAL A 18 3.05 -3.93 -9.67
C VAL A 18 4.44 -3.97 -10.29
N ARG A 19 5.39 -3.45 -9.55
CA ARG A 19 6.77 -3.28 -9.97
C ARG A 19 7.64 -4.21 -9.11
N THR A 20 8.37 -5.12 -9.76
CA THR A 20 9.23 -6.14 -9.11
C THR A 20 10.67 -6.05 -9.61
N HIS A 21 11.64 -6.74 -8.99
CA HIS A 21 13.03 -6.74 -9.48
C HIS A 21 13.20 -7.17 -10.95
N LYS A 22 12.19 -7.82 -11.56
CA LYS A 22 12.18 -8.03 -13.01
C LYS A 22 11.80 -6.72 -13.72
N HIS A 23 12.51 -6.40 -14.79
CA HIS A 23 12.37 -5.15 -15.54
C HIS A 23 10.97 -4.84 -16.11
N THR A 24 10.02 -5.78 -16.06
CA THR A 24 8.66 -5.57 -16.57
C THR A 24 7.67 -5.43 -15.43
N ALA A 25 6.94 -4.32 -15.42
CA ALA A 25 5.82 -4.11 -14.51
C ALA A 25 4.63 -5.00 -14.89
N LEU A 26 3.93 -5.51 -13.88
CA LEU A 26 2.74 -6.34 -14.02
C LEU A 26 1.50 -5.45 -13.88
N GLU A 27 0.67 -5.42 -14.92
CA GLU A 27 -0.59 -4.69 -14.92
C GLU A 27 -1.75 -5.64 -14.62
N GLY A 28 -2.67 -5.22 -13.76
CA GLY A 28 -3.75 -6.06 -13.27
C GLY A 28 -4.42 -5.46 -12.05
N SER A 29 -5.01 -6.32 -11.22
CA SER A 29 -5.75 -5.88 -10.04
C SER A 29 -5.54 -6.77 -8.83
N PHE A 30 -5.61 -6.15 -7.66
CA PHE A 30 -5.79 -6.85 -6.38
C PHE A 30 -7.27 -6.97 -6.04
N MET A 31 -7.62 -7.98 -5.24
CA MET A 31 -8.98 -8.18 -4.76
C MET A 31 -9.01 -7.95 -3.25
N CYS A 32 -9.49 -6.78 -2.83
CA CYS A 32 -9.64 -6.42 -1.43
C CYS A 32 -11.06 -6.75 -0.94
N SER A 33 -11.20 -7.11 0.31
CA SER A 33 -12.46 -7.44 0.97
C SER A 33 -13.26 -6.16 1.24
N ALA A 34 -14.60 -6.25 1.23
CA ALA A 34 -15.44 -5.10 1.54
C ALA A 34 -15.31 -4.63 3.00
N ILE A 35 -14.77 -5.47 3.89
CA ILE A 35 -14.58 -5.21 5.32
C ILE A 35 -13.17 -5.63 5.71
N SER A 36 -12.45 -4.78 6.44
CA SER A 36 -11.13 -5.09 7.00
C SER A 36 -11.27 -5.98 8.24
N ALA A 37 -10.33 -6.90 8.42
CA ALA A 37 -10.26 -7.74 9.62
C ALA A 37 -9.64 -6.99 10.83
N GLU A 38 -8.85 -5.95 10.56
CA GLU A 38 -7.97 -5.30 11.56
C GLU A 38 -8.52 -3.97 12.06
N HIS A 39 -9.44 -3.35 11.33
CA HIS A 39 -10.01 -2.05 11.70
C HIS A 39 -11.42 -1.87 11.17
N THR A 40 -12.13 -0.88 11.71
CA THR A 40 -13.42 -0.46 11.16
C THR A 40 -13.24 0.06 9.73
N GLY A 41 -14.08 -0.39 8.81
CA GLY A 41 -14.10 0.08 7.42
C GLY A 41 -13.70 -1.00 6.41
N ARG A 42 -13.41 -0.56 5.19
CA ARG A 42 -13.05 -1.43 4.05
C ARG A 42 -11.61 -1.90 4.15
N GLU A 43 -11.32 -3.10 3.65
CA GLU A 43 -9.93 -3.56 3.51
C GLU A 43 -9.20 -2.69 2.49
N ARG A 44 -8.05 -2.17 2.91
CA ARG A 44 -7.14 -1.36 2.11
C ARG A 44 -6.13 -2.27 1.43
N LEU A 45 -5.59 -1.84 0.31
CA LEU A 45 -4.53 -2.60 -0.36
C LEU A 45 -3.28 -2.74 0.54
N THR A 46 -2.97 -1.76 1.39
CA THR A 46 -1.90 -1.91 2.39
C THR A 46 -2.19 -2.97 3.44
N ASP A 47 -3.44 -3.24 3.80
CA ASP A 47 -3.77 -4.30 4.76
C ASP A 47 -3.42 -5.66 4.14
N LEU A 48 -3.87 -5.88 2.90
CA LEU A 48 -3.56 -7.07 2.12
C LEU A 48 -2.04 -7.26 1.93
N LEU A 49 -1.31 -6.18 1.62
CA LEU A 49 0.14 -6.23 1.43
C LEU A 49 0.91 -6.38 2.75
N ASN A 50 0.45 -5.79 3.84
CA ASN A 50 1.07 -5.94 5.16
C ASN A 50 0.64 -7.19 5.91
N GLY A 51 -0.33 -7.95 5.40
CA GLY A 51 -0.75 -9.23 5.97
C GLY A 51 0.42 -10.21 6.19
N PRO A 52 0.24 -11.19 7.09
CA PRO A 52 1.32 -12.09 7.53
C PRO A 52 1.80 -13.04 6.42
N GLU A 53 0.97 -13.35 5.43
CA GLU A 53 1.31 -14.26 4.34
C GLU A 53 2.45 -13.70 3.49
N PRO A 54 3.37 -14.53 2.96
CA PRO A 54 4.48 -14.06 2.13
C PRO A 54 4.08 -13.74 0.67
N PHE A 55 2.97 -14.31 0.19
CA PHE A 55 2.46 -14.11 -1.17
C PHE A 55 1.14 -13.35 -1.17
N VAL A 56 0.89 -12.57 -2.22
CA VAL A 56 -0.37 -11.89 -2.47
C VAL A 56 -0.91 -12.28 -3.85
N PRO A 57 -2.22 -12.61 -3.99
CA PRO A 57 -2.82 -12.87 -5.29
C PRO A 57 -2.99 -11.58 -6.09
N PHE A 58 -2.56 -11.63 -7.36
CA PHE A 58 -2.70 -10.54 -8.32
C PHE A 58 -3.26 -11.08 -9.63
N PHE A 59 -4.29 -10.43 -10.15
CA PHE A 59 -4.97 -10.85 -11.38
C PHE A 59 -4.45 -10.00 -12.54
N GLU A 60 -3.44 -10.51 -13.25
CA GLU A 60 -2.84 -9.82 -14.39
C GLU A 60 -3.84 -9.65 -15.54
N THR A 61 -3.93 -8.46 -16.14
CA THR A 61 -4.88 -8.15 -17.23
C THR A 61 -4.76 -9.10 -18.43
N LYS A 62 -3.55 -9.63 -18.68
CA LYS A 62 -3.23 -10.45 -19.86
C LYS A 62 -3.15 -11.96 -19.57
N ARG A 63 -3.47 -12.41 -18.35
CA ARG A 63 -3.41 -13.82 -17.97
C ARG A 63 -4.68 -14.27 -17.28
N GLN A 64 -5.02 -15.55 -17.43
CA GLN A 64 -6.12 -16.15 -16.71
C GLN A 64 -5.65 -16.66 -15.35
N GLY A 65 -6.49 -16.48 -14.32
CA GLY A 65 -6.21 -16.89 -12.96
C GLY A 65 -5.36 -15.89 -12.16
N ALA A 66 -5.11 -16.22 -10.90
CA ALA A 66 -4.30 -15.40 -10.00
C ALA A 66 -2.82 -15.77 -10.13
N THR A 67 -1.97 -14.75 -10.30
CA THR A 67 -0.53 -14.86 -10.09
C THR A 67 -0.25 -14.57 -8.61
N LEU A 68 0.40 -15.51 -7.92
CA LEU A 68 0.85 -15.31 -6.54
C LEU A 68 2.20 -14.58 -6.56
N ILE A 69 2.23 -13.33 -6.12
CA ILE A 69 3.44 -12.51 -6.10
C ILE A 69 4.05 -12.58 -4.70
N ASN A 70 5.34 -12.92 -4.60
CA ASN A 70 6.08 -12.82 -3.34
C ASN A 70 6.26 -11.33 -3.00
N LYS A 71 5.76 -10.92 -1.83
CA LYS A 71 5.74 -9.52 -1.40
C LYS A 71 7.13 -8.93 -1.20
N ASP A 72 8.12 -9.75 -0.83
CA ASP A 72 9.50 -9.30 -0.68
C ASP A 72 10.15 -8.93 -2.01
N HIS A 73 9.55 -9.30 -3.15
CA HIS A 73 10.02 -8.91 -4.48
C HIS A 73 9.25 -7.71 -5.09
N ILE A 74 8.22 -7.20 -4.41
CA ILE A 74 7.48 -6.01 -4.82
C ILE A 74 8.22 -4.79 -4.27
N PHE A 75 8.62 -3.88 -5.15
CA PHE A 75 9.27 -2.63 -4.74
C PHE A 75 8.27 -1.46 -4.67
N VAL A 76 7.38 -1.37 -5.66
CA VAL A 76 6.33 -0.35 -5.76
C VAL A 76 5.05 -1.00 -6.27
N VAL A 77 3.91 -0.53 -5.77
CA VAL A 77 2.59 -0.71 -6.39
C VAL A 77 2.03 0.68 -6.72
N GLU A 78 1.71 0.94 -7.97
CA GLU A 78 1.05 2.17 -8.39
C GLU A 78 -0.45 1.92 -8.54
N LEU A 79 -1.27 2.71 -7.86
CA LEU A 79 -2.72 2.60 -7.96
C LEU A 79 -3.21 3.25 -9.26
N LYS A 80 -4.08 2.55 -10.00
CA LYS A 80 -4.70 3.07 -11.22
C LYS A 80 -6.12 3.54 -10.90
N GLY A 81 -6.23 4.77 -10.41
CA GLY A 81 -7.49 5.43 -10.10
C GLY A 81 -7.73 5.61 -8.59
N PRO A 82 -8.87 6.24 -8.23
CA PRO A 82 -9.20 6.51 -6.84
C PRO A 82 -9.50 5.20 -6.10
N ASP A 83 -8.99 5.09 -4.87
CA ASP A 83 -9.34 4.03 -3.93
C ASP A 83 -9.95 4.68 -2.68
N VAL A 84 -11.26 4.52 -2.48
CA VAL A 84 -11.96 5.13 -1.34
C VAL A 84 -11.37 4.66 0.00
N ALA A 85 -10.94 3.40 0.09
CA ALA A 85 -10.34 2.88 1.32
C ALA A 85 -8.99 3.54 1.62
N HIS A 86 -8.30 4.00 0.56
CA HIS A 86 -7.08 4.79 0.65
C HIS A 86 -7.35 6.25 1.04
N ASP A 87 -8.36 6.90 0.45
CA ASP A 87 -8.74 8.27 0.80
C ASP A 87 -9.12 8.38 2.29
N ASP A 88 -9.82 7.36 2.81
CA ASP A 88 -10.14 7.24 4.25
C ASP A 88 -8.87 7.15 5.12
N GLN A 89 -7.79 6.52 4.62
CA GLN A 89 -6.53 6.43 5.36
C GLN A 89 -5.81 7.78 5.41
N LEU A 90 -5.69 8.45 4.26
CA LEU A 90 -4.98 9.73 4.17
C LEU A 90 -5.72 10.84 4.93
N SER A 91 -7.04 10.72 5.09
CA SER A 91 -7.86 11.67 5.84
C SER A 91 -7.85 11.45 7.36
N ASN A 92 -6.99 10.56 7.89
CA ASN A 92 -6.96 10.27 9.32
C ASN A 92 -6.51 11.51 10.13
N PRO A 93 -7.37 12.06 11.02
CA PRO A 93 -7.08 13.28 11.75
C PRO A 93 -5.95 13.14 12.77
N MET A 94 -5.51 11.91 13.07
CA MET A 94 -4.39 11.63 13.97
C MET A 94 -3.04 11.54 13.25
N GLY A 95 -3.01 11.73 11.93
CA GLY A 95 -1.78 11.73 11.14
C GLY A 95 -1.47 13.11 10.56
N GLU A 96 -0.22 13.30 10.19
CA GLU A 96 0.26 14.51 9.52
C GLU A 96 0.98 14.14 8.23
N MET A 97 0.74 14.88 7.14
CA MET A 97 1.39 14.62 5.86
C MET A 97 2.79 15.24 5.87
N HIS A 98 3.80 14.40 5.63
CA HIS A 98 5.20 14.82 5.52
C HIS A 98 5.68 14.60 4.09
N LEU A 99 6.32 15.61 3.51
CA LEU A 99 6.99 15.49 2.22
C LEU A 99 8.31 14.73 2.42
N ILE A 100 8.49 13.66 1.66
CA ILE A 100 9.66 12.79 1.74
C ILE A 100 10.25 12.51 0.36
N GLU A 101 11.56 12.36 0.32
CA GLU A 101 12.29 11.82 -0.82
C GLU A 101 12.88 10.45 -0.42
N LEU A 102 12.56 9.43 -1.20
CA LEU A 102 12.96 8.04 -0.97
C LEU A 102 13.88 7.60 -2.09
N THR A 103 14.99 6.95 -1.73
CA THR A 103 15.88 6.30 -2.70
C THR A 103 15.68 4.80 -2.63
N LEU A 104 15.38 4.15 -3.76
CA LEU A 104 15.23 2.70 -3.83
C LEU A 104 16.54 2.00 -4.20
N GLY A 105 16.66 0.74 -3.77
CA GLY A 105 17.77 -0.15 -4.14
C GLY A 105 17.93 -0.39 -5.64
N THR A 106 16.87 -0.15 -6.41
CA THR A 106 16.90 -0.24 -7.88
C THR A 106 17.49 1.00 -8.57
N GLY A 107 17.91 2.03 -7.80
CA GLY A 107 18.57 3.23 -8.31
C GLY A 107 17.64 4.41 -8.64
N GLY A 108 16.33 4.27 -8.42
CA GLY A 108 15.36 5.35 -8.60
C GLY A 108 15.10 6.14 -7.31
N THR A 109 14.79 7.43 -7.45
CA THR A 109 14.25 8.26 -6.36
C THR A 109 12.76 8.50 -6.54
N PHE A 110 12.06 8.63 -5.43
CA PHE A 110 10.63 8.95 -5.37
C PHE A 110 10.40 10.09 -4.39
N GLU A 111 9.79 11.16 -4.87
CA GLU A 111 9.27 12.23 -4.02
C GLU A 111 7.77 12.06 -3.86
N GLY A 112 7.28 12.23 -2.63
CA GLY A 112 5.85 12.23 -2.35
C GLY A 112 5.58 12.47 -0.87
N GLN A 113 4.31 12.52 -0.51
CA GLN A 113 3.87 12.76 0.85
C GLN A 113 3.46 11.45 1.51
N CYS A 114 3.94 11.19 2.72
CA CYS A 114 3.47 10.06 3.52
C CYS A 114 2.70 10.55 4.74
N LEU A 115 1.64 9.83 5.10
CA LEU A 115 0.92 10.08 6.34
C LEU A 115 1.73 9.52 7.52
N VAL A 116 2.28 10.40 8.34
CA VAL A 116 2.99 10.07 9.56
C VAL A 116 1.99 10.04 10.72
N THR A 117 1.78 8.86 11.31
CA THR A 117 0.89 8.67 12.46
C THR A 117 1.69 8.36 13.73
N GLY A 118 1.23 8.86 14.88
CA GLY A 118 1.84 8.54 16.18
C GLY A 118 1.13 9.20 17.36
N ALA A 119 1.55 8.84 18.58
CA ALA A 119 0.97 9.40 19.80
C ALA A 119 1.36 10.89 19.96
N ALA A 120 0.36 11.77 19.95
CA ALA A 120 0.45 13.19 20.31
C ALA A 120 1.48 14.03 19.50
N GLY A 121 1.15 14.36 18.25
CA GLY A 121 1.56 15.62 17.58
C GLY A 121 3.05 15.87 17.32
N HIS A 122 3.94 14.93 17.65
CA HIS A 122 5.39 15.10 17.58
C HIS A 122 6.12 13.90 16.98
N THR A 123 5.54 13.29 15.95
CA THR A 123 6.19 12.14 15.30
C THR A 123 7.01 12.64 14.11
N ARG A 124 8.33 12.56 14.20
CA ARG A 124 9.21 12.80 13.06
C ARG A 124 9.04 11.66 12.06
N THR A 125 9.23 11.92 10.76
CA THR A 125 9.26 10.87 9.72
C THR A 125 10.18 9.71 10.12
N LEU A 126 11.34 10.03 10.71
CA LEU A 126 12.29 9.06 11.24
C LEU A 126 11.69 8.14 12.31
N ASP A 127 10.95 8.69 13.27
CA ASP A 127 10.35 7.91 14.35
C ASP A 127 9.27 6.97 13.82
N TYR A 128 8.46 7.47 12.87
CA TYR A 128 7.44 6.65 12.20
C TYR A 128 8.06 5.49 11.43
N LEU A 129 9.05 5.76 10.58
CA LEU A 129 9.70 4.72 9.76
C LEU A 129 10.44 3.67 10.61
N ASN A 130 10.99 4.06 11.76
CA ASN A 130 11.67 3.11 12.64
C ASN A 130 10.71 2.31 13.56
N ARG A 131 9.49 2.80 13.78
CA ARG A 131 8.52 2.16 14.69
C ARG A 131 7.41 1.43 13.95
N THR A 132 7.17 1.77 12.69
CA THR A 132 6.17 1.08 11.87
C THR A 132 6.54 -0.39 11.73
N GLN A 133 5.57 -1.25 11.98
CA GLN A 133 5.70 -2.69 11.72
C GLN A 133 5.31 -3.03 10.27
N HIS A 134 4.84 -2.04 9.52
CA HIS A 134 4.39 -2.23 8.15
C HIS A 134 5.59 -2.28 7.19
N ARG A 135 5.60 -3.29 6.33
CA ARG A 135 6.53 -3.39 5.19
C ARG A 135 6.16 -2.43 4.08
N PHE A 136 4.88 -2.17 3.89
CA PHE A 136 4.34 -1.35 2.81
C PHE A 136 3.68 -0.09 3.37
N ILE A 137 4.06 1.07 2.85
CA ILE A 137 3.46 2.37 3.21
C ILE A 137 2.90 3.08 1.99
N TYR A 138 1.87 3.89 2.19
CA TYR A 138 1.35 4.79 1.16
C TYR A 138 2.24 6.03 1.03
N VAL A 139 2.43 6.44 -0.23
CA VAL A 139 3.03 7.70 -0.62
C VAL A 139 2.17 8.34 -1.70
N ASP A 140 1.69 9.55 -1.41
CA ASP A 140 0.96 10.40 -2.33
C ASP A 140 1.96 11.20 -3.18
N ALA A 141 2.07 10.86 -4.45
CA ALA A 141 2.95 11.54 -5.40
C ALA A 141 2.12 12.32 -6.43
N PRO A 142 2.68 13.38 -7.06
CA PRO A 142 1.96 14.17 -8.07
C PRO A 142 1.40 13.35 -9.25
N GLU A 143 2.05 12.23 -9.58
CA GLU A 143 1.63 11.33 -10.66
C GLU A 143 0.60 10.27 -10.23
N GLY A 144 0.19 10.28 -8.96
CA GLY A 144 -0.76 9.36 -8.37
C GLY A 144 -0.21 8.59 -7.19
N TYR A 145 -1.11 7.84 -6.55
CA TYR A 145 -0.82 7.12 -5.32
C TYR A 145 0.09 5.91 -5.54
N ARG A 146 1.05 5.75 -4.65
CA ARG A 146 2.00 4.64 -4.66
C ARG A 146 2.03 3.96 -3.29
N ILE A 147 2.21 2.65 -3.30
CA ILE A 147 2.53 1.86 -2.13
C ILE A 147 3.96 1.40 -2.27
N LEU A 148 4.81 1.76 -1.32
CA LEU A 148 6.23 1.47 -1.35
C LEU A 148 6.58 0.43 -0.32
N ASN A 149 7.42 -0.53 -0.73
CA ASN A 149 7.98 -1.52 0.19
C ASN A 149 9.26 -0.96 0.82
N LEU A 150 9.22 -0.73 2.14
CA LEU A 150 10.33 -0.18 2.91
C LEU A 150 11.58 -1.06 2.90
N ASN A 151 11.44 -2.38 2.68
CA ASN A 151 12.59 -3.28 2.56
C ASN A 151 13.47 -2.98 1.33
N HIS A 152 12.95 -2.21 0.37
CA HIS A 152 13.67 -1.80 -0.85
C HIS A 152 14.12 -0.34 -0.81
N VAL A 153 13.89 0.37 0.29
CA VAL A 153 14.31 1.75 0.49
C VAL A 153 15.71 1.78 1.10
N ILE A 154 16.65 2.46 0.44
CA ILE A 154 18.01 2.67 0.93
C ILE A 154 18.09 3.88 1.87
N SER A 155 17.39 4.96 1.53
CA SER A 155 17.42 6.19 2.33
C SER A 155 16.15 6.99 2.19
N VAL A 156 15.80 7.71 3.26
CA VAL A 156 14.69 8.66 3.30
C VAL A 156 15.24 10.03 3.71
N ARG A 157 14.87 11.06 2.96
CA ARG A 157 15.08 12.45 3.33
C ARG A 157 13.73 13.09 3.65
N ASP A 158 13.57 13.58 4.87
CA ASP A 158 12.41 14.37 5.29
C ASP A 158 12.58 15.80 4.78
N LEU A 159 11.65 16.25 3.94
CA LEU A 159 11.63 17.59 3.36
C LEU A 159 10.70 18.54 4.15
N GLY A 160 10.05 18.03 5.20
CA GLY A 160 9.22 18.81 6.11
C GLY A 160 7.72 18.61 5.91
N LYS A 161 6.96 19.40 6.69
CA LYS A 161 5.50 19.46 6.65
C LYS A 161 5.06 20.35 5.49
N ARG A 162 3.89 20.06 4.93
CA ARG A 162 3.25 20.90 3.91
C ARG A 162 2.07 21.68 4.49
#